data_AF-A0A8W8NNI7-F1
#
_entry.id   AF-A0A8W8NNI7-F1
#
_cell.length_a   1.000
_cell.length_b   1.000
_cell.length_c   1.000
_cell.angle_alpha   90.00
_cell.angle_beta   90.00
_cell.angle_gamma   90.00
#
_symmetry.space_group_name_H-M   'P 1'
#
loop_
_entity.id
_entity.type
_entity.pdbx_description
1 polymer ?
#
loop_
_entity_poly.entity_id
_entity_poly.type
_entity_poly.pdbx_seq_one_letter_code
_entity_poly.pdbx_strand_id
1 'polypeptide(L)'
;ILPIWNNLSMYIYRKTSNRIGFNVKNVLFGELPFNGYNKVVNFIILYSKQYIFNCSKQDKKPDIVGMLHHLSFKYKVEKYIAIKSCEITKFNKLWVNW
;
A
#
# COMPACT_ATOMS: atom_id res chain seq x y z
N ILE A 1 14.48 8.08 3.25
CA ILE A 1 13.45 7.46 2.39
C ILE A 1 13.69 5.95 2.22
N LEU A 2 14.90 5.48 1.86
CA LEU A 2 15.21 4.04 1.80
C LEU A 2 14.80 3.22 3.05
N PRO A 3 15.02 3.70 4.30
CA PRO A 3 14.63 2.94 5.48
C PRO A 3 13.12 2.69 5.60
N ILE A 4 12.27 3.62 5.13
CA ILE A 4 10.82 3.46 5.29
C ILE A 4 10.25 2.38 4.37
N TRP A 5 10.78 2.26 3.15
CA TRP A 5 10.40 1.22 2.20
C TRP A 5 10.84 -0.16 2.67
N ASN A 6 12.06 -0.28 3.22
CA ASN A 6 12.54 -1.53 3.79
C ASN A 6 11.71 -1.98 4.99
N ASN A 7 11.37 -1.04 5.88
CA ASN A 7 10.51 -1.31 7.04
C ASN A 7 9.10 -1.74 6.60
N LEU A 8 8.53 -1.10 5.57
CA LEU A 8 7.25 -1.49 5.01
C LEU A 8 7.30 -2.90 4.40
N SER A 9 8.36 -3.20 3.63
CA SER A 9 8.56 -4.54 3.05
C SER A 9 8.64 -5.61 4.14
N MET A 10 9.45 -5.37 5.19
CA MET A 10 9.56 -6.30 6.32
C MET A 10 8.24 -6.47 7.06
N TYR A 11 7.49 -5.38 7.28
CA TYR A 11 6.18 -5.45 7.93
C TYR A 11 5.21 -6.34 7.15
N ILE A 12 5.12 -6.11 5.83
CA ILE A 12 4.22 -6.89 4.97
C ILE A 12 4.62 -8.37 4.97
N TYR A 13 5.91 -8.66 4.79
CA TYR A 13 6.41 -10.03 4.82
C TYR A 13 6.06 -10.75 6.14
N ARG A 14 6.23 -10.07 7.29
CA ARG A 14 5.88 -10.64 8.60
C ARG A 14 4.39 -10.90 8.77
N LYS A 15 3.51 -10.19 8.06
CA LYS A 15 2.05 -10.32 8.19
C LYS A 15 1.43 -11.25 7.17
N THR A 16 1.98 -11.33 5.97
CA THR A 16 1.35 -12.02 4.83
C THR A 16 2.23 -13.11 4.24
N SER A 17 3.49 -13.22 4.66
CA SER A 17 4.53 -14.02 3.99
C SER A 17 4.84 -13.60 2.54
N ASN A 18 4.22 -12.52 2.03
CA ASN A 18 4.50 -11.98 0.70
C ASN A 18 5.73 -11.08 0.74
N ARG A 19 6.63 -11.29 -0.21
CA ARG A 19 7.81 -10.45 -0.40
C ARG A 19 7.52 -9.40 -1.48
N ILE A 20 7.57 -8.12 -1.12
CA ILE A 20 7.48 -7.01 -2.07
C ILE A 20 8.83 -6.31 -2.16
N GLY A 21 9.40 -6.25 -3.36
CA GLY A 21 10.59 -5.46 -3.63
C GLY A 21 10.26 -4.01 -3.95
N PHE A 22 10.39 -3.10 -2.99
CA PHE A 22 10.29 -1.65 -3.25
C PHE A 22 11.57 -1.09 -3.87
N ASN A 23 11.95 -1.60 -5.04
CA ASN A 23 13.05 -1.04 -5.83
C ASN A 23 12.62 0.30 -6.47
N VAL A 24 13.59 1.09 -6.94
CA VAL A 24 13.33 2.43 -7.51
C VAL A 24 12.32 2.38 -8.66
N LYS A 25 12.42 1.39 -9.55
CA LYS A 25 11.52 1.24 -10.71
C LYS A 25 10.07 0.99 -10.26
N ASN A 26 9.87 0.02 -9.38
CA ASN A 26 8.54 -0.35 -8.91
C ASN A 26 7.94 0.75 -8.05
N VAL A 27 8.76 1.42 -7.22
CA VAL A 27 8.32 2.62 -6.53
C VAL A 27 7.88 3.66 -7.54
N LEU A 28 8.68 4.05 -8.53
CA LEU A 28 8.31 5.12 -9.48
C LEU A 28 7.06 4.79 -10.32
N PHE A 29 7.04 3.62 -10.95
CA PHE A 29 6.05 3.28 -11.99
C PHE A 29 4.94 2.34 -11.53
N GLY A 30 5.06 1.76 -10.34
CA GLY A 30 4.23 0.64 -9.90
C GLY A 30 4.80 -0.72 -10.31
N GLU A 31 4.22 -1.76 -9.74
CA GLU A 31 4.50 -3.16 -10.06
C GLU A 31 3.79 -3.55 -11.36
N LEU A 32 4.58 -4.03 -12.33
CA LEU A 32 4.11 -4.49 -13.63
C LEU A 32 4.05 -6.03 -13.68
N PRO A 33 3.13 -6.62 -14.46
CA PRO A 33 2.05 -5.97 -15.22
C PRO A 33 0.92 -5.46 -14.30
N PHE A 34 0.11 -4.50 -14.79
CA PHE A 34 -1.07 -3.98 -14.08
C PHE A 34 -2.24 -4.98 -14.09
N ASN A 35 -2.03 -6.17 -13.52
CA ASN A 35 -3.06 -7.19 -13.40
C ASN A 35 -3.69 -7.20 -11.99
N GLY A 36 -4.67 -8.07 -11.77
CA GLY A 36 -5.36 -8.21 -10.48
C GLY A 36 -4.44 -8.57 -9.31
N TYR A 37 -3.38 -9.35 -9.57
CA TYR A 37 -2.40 -9.76 -8.56
C TYR A 37 -1.60 -8.57 -8.01
N ASN A 38 -1.15 -7.68 -8.90
CA ASN A 38 -0.33 -6.53 -8.53
C ASN A 38 -1.14 -5.32 -8.08
N LYS A 39 -2.47 -5.36 -8.17
CA LYS A 39 -3.34 -4.23 -7.84
C LYS A 39 -3.21 -3.80 -6.38
N VAL A 40 -3.09 -4.76 -5.45
CA VAL A 40 -2.86 -4.46 -4.02
C VAL A 40 -1.46 -3.88 -3.78
N VAL A 41 -0.43 -4.41 -4.44
CA VAL A 41 0.94 -3.85 -4.38
C VAL A 41 0.96 -2.41 -4.86
N ASN A 42 0.32 -2.14 -6.00
CA ASN A 42 0.21 -0.81 -6.57
C ASN A 42 -0.59 0.15 -5.68
N PHE A 43 -1.64 -0.34 -5.03
CA PHE A 43 -2.35 0.42 -3.98
C PHE A 43 -1.40 0.81 -2.84
N ILE A 44 -0.61 -0.14 -2.33
CA ILE A 44 0.36 0.12 -1.25
C ILE A 44 1.40 1.15 -1.70
N ILE A 45 1.99 1.00 -2.89
CA ILE A 45 2.98 1.94 -3.44
C ILE A 45 2.40 3.35 -3.56
N LEU A 46 1.21 3.47 -4.14
CA LEU A 46 0.54 4.75 -4.37
C LEU A 46 0.29 5.48 -3.05
N TYR A 47 -0.32 4.81 -2.08
CA TYR A 47 -0.69 5.45 -0.82
C TYR A 47 0.50 5.67 0.12
N SER A 48 1.55 4.84 0.04
CA SER A 48 2.82 5.12 0.72
C SER A 48 3.52 6.36 0.15
N LYS A 49 3.52 6.56 -1.17
CA LYS A 49 4.01 7.81 -1.79
C LYS A 49 3.20 9.01 -1.32
N GLN A 50 1.88 8.89 -1.32
CA GLN A 50 1.00 9.97 -0.86
C GLN A 50 1.32 10.35 0.58
N TYR A 51 1.53 9.38 1.47
CA TYR A 51 1.94 9.63 2.85
C TYR A 51 3.29 10.38 2.92
N ILE A 52 4.31 9.90 2.22
CA ILE A 52 5.64 10.53 2.20
C ILE A 52 5.55 11.98 1.70
N PHE A 53 4.78 12.22 0.63
CA PHE A 53 4.56 13.56 0.10
C PHE A 53 3.86 14.47 1.11
N ASN A 54 2.82 13.97 1.79
CA ASN A 54 2.12 14.73 2.82
C ASN A 54 3.01 15.08 4.02
N CYS A 55 3.86 14.14 4.45
CA CYS A 55 4.88 14.39 5.48
C CYS A 55 5.84 15.50 5.04
N SER A 56 6.35 15.42 3.81
CA SER A 56 7.23 16.45 3.24
C SER A 56 6.57 17.83 3.19
N LYS A 57 5.28 17.89 2.82
CA LYS A 57 4.52 19.16 2.78
C LYS A 57 4.34 19.78 4.17
N GLN A 58 4.33 18.97 5.22
CA GLN A 58 4.14 19.40 6.61
C GLN A 58 5.46 19.55 7.38
N ASP A 59 6.61 19.44 6.71
CA ASP A 59 7.93 19.38 7.33
C ASP A 59 8.04 18.33 8.45
N LYS A 60 7.34 17.20 8.27
CA LYS A 60 7.36 16.06 9.20
C LYS A 60 8.22 14.95 8.63
N LYS A 61 9.03 14.32 9.48
CA LYS A 61 9.77 13.10 9.12
C LYS A 61 8.79 11.93 8.98
N PRO A 62 8.74 11.23 7.82
CA PRO A 62 7.92 10.03 7.67
C PRO A 62 8.39 8.92 8.60
N ASP A 63 7.44 8.23 9.23
CA ASP A 63 7.68 7.08 10.09
C ASP A 63 6.80 5.88 9.69
N ILE A 64 7.19 4.67 10.10
CA ILE A 64 6.49 3.44 9.70
C ILE A 64 5.10 3.34 10.35
N VAL A 65 4.92 3.81 11.58
CA VAL A 65 3.64 3.72 12.28
C VAL A 65 2.61 4.63 11.61
N GLY A 66 3.00 5.87 11.31
CA GLY A 66 2.19 6.80 10.54
C GLY A 66 1.81 6.27 9.15
N MET A 67 2.77 5.66 8.45
CA MET A 67 2.52 5.05 7.13
C MET A 67 1.51 3.89 7.22
N LEU A 68 1.63 3.02 8.21
CA LEU A 68 0.70 1.89 8.41
C LEU A 68 -0.71 2.37 8.76
N HIS A 69 -0.84 3.40 9.60
CA HIS A 69 -2.14 4.01 9.87
C HIS A 69 -2.77 4.61 8.61
N HIS A 70 -1.97 5.31 7.79
CA HIS A 70 -2.44 5.88 6.52
C HIS A 70 -2.93 4.78 5.56
N LEU A 71 -2.15 3.70 5.39
CA LEU A 71 -2.54 2.56 4.56
C LEU A 71 -3.81 1.86 5.08
N SER A 72 -3.91 1.65 6.39
CA SER A 72 -5.09 1.05 7.03
C SER A 72 -6.35 1.91 6.80
N PHE A 73 -6.23 3.23 6.92
CA PHE A 73 -7.31 4.15 6.63
C PHE A 73 -7.75 4.06 5.17
N LYS A 74 -6.81 4.07 4.22
CA LYS A 74 -7.11 3.95 2.79
C LYS A 74 -7.76 2.61 2.44
N TYR A 75 -7.31 1.51 3.05
CA TYR A 75 -7.95 0.21 2.89
C TYR A 75 -9.42 0.23 3.35
N LYS A 76 -9.70 0.84 4.50
CA LYS A 76 -11.08 0.98 5.01
C LYS A 76 -11.96 1.80 4.07
N VAL A 77 -11.40 2.87 3.47
CA VAL A 77 -12.10 3.69 2.48
C VAL A 77 -12.45 2.85 1.23
N GLU A 78 -11.49 2.13 0.65
CA GLU A 78 -11.76 1.27 -0.52
C GLU A 78 -12.78 0.16 -0.20
N LYS A 79 -12.67 -0.45 0.99
CA LYS A 79 -13.64 -1.46 1.44
C LYS A 79 -15.04 -0.87 1.54
N TYR A 80 -15.17 0.34 2.09
CA TYR A 80 -16.45 1.04 2.17
C TYR A 80 -17.02 1.35 0.77
N ILE A 81 -16.19 1.83 -0.16
CA ILE A 81 -16.58 2.07 -1.56
C ILE A 81 -17.07 0.76 -2.20
N ALA A 82 -16.37 -0.36 -2.00
CA ALA A 82 -16.77 -1.67 -2.51
C ALA A 82 -18.11 -2.14 -1.93
N ILE A 83 -18.39 -1.89 -0.65
CA ILE A 83 -19.70 -2.18 -0.04
C ILE A 83 -20.78 -1.34 -0.71
N LYS A 84 -20.56 -0.03 -0.88
CA LYS A 84 -21.56 0.88 -1.46
C LYS A 84 -21.81 0.64 -2.95
N SER A 85 -20.83 0.11 -3.67
CA SER A 85 -20.95 -0.27 -5.08
C SER A 85 -21.38 -1.72 -5.31
N CYS A 86 -21.72 -2.46 -4.24
CA CYS A 86 -22.04 -3.89 -4.30
C CYS A 86 -20.92 -4.78 -4.91
N GLU A 87 -19.67 -4.32 -4.87
CA GLU A 87 -18.48 -5.05 -5.36
C GLU A 87 -17.68 -5.76 -4.25
N ILE A 88 -18.26 -5.96 -3.05
CA ILE A 88 -17.53 -6.51 -1.89
C ILE A 88 -16.89 -7.89 -2.15
N THR A 89 -17.53 -8.75 -2.95
CA THR A 89 -16.99 -10.07 -3.31
C THR A 89 -15.70 -9.94 -4.13
N LYS A 90 -15.67 -9.00 -5.07
CA LYS A 90 -14.50 -8.71 -5.92
C LYS A 90 -13.38 -8.10 -5.08
N PHE A 91 -13.72 -7.22 -4.14
CA PHE A 91 -12.77 -6.68 -3.17
C PHE A 91 -12.15 -7.80 -2.33
N ASN A 92 -12.96 -8.64 -1.68
CA ASN A 92 -12.44 -9.73 -0.84
C ASN A 92 -11.53 -10.70 -1.61
N LYS A 93 -11.88 -11.03 -2.87
CA LYS A 93 -11.03 -11.85 -3.75
C LYS A 93 -9.67 -11.20 -4.04
N LEU A 94 -9.64 -9.87 -4.21
CA LEU A 94 -8.40 -9.12 -4.45
C LEU A 94 -7.48 -9.14 -3.22
N TRP A 95 -8.05 -9.02 -2.02
CA TRP A 95 -7.33 -8.86 -0.76
C TRP A 95 -7.10 -10.17 0.00
N VAL A 96 -7.58 -11.32 -0.49
CA VAL A 96 -7.53 -12.61 0.24
C VAL A 96 -6.14 -13.03 0.71
N ASN A 97 -5.10 -12.62 -0.02
CA ASN A 97 -3.70 -12.96 0.26
C ASN A 97 -2.93 -11.82 0.95
N TRP A 98 -3.58 -10.74 1.37
CA TRP A 98 -2.95 -9.46 1.78
C TRP A 98 -3.37 -8.99 3.16
#